data_AF-A0A9E2U668-F1
#
_entry.id   AF-A0A9E2U668-F1
#
_cell.length_a   1.000
_cell.length_b   1.000
_cell.length_c   1.000
_cell.angle_alpha   90.00
_cell.angle_beta   90.00
_cell.angle_gamma   90.00
#
_symmetry.space_group_name_H-M   'P 1'
#
loop_
_entity.id
_entity.type
_entity.pdbx_description
1 polymer ?
#
loop_
_entity_poly.entity_id
_entity_poly.type
_entity_poly.pdbx_seq_one_letter_code
_entity_poly.pdbx_strand_id
1 'polypeptide(L)' 'MSAVETYIETETERVERWRNEELLRVGFDVESAALIAAEPSVDLHRAIDLIERGCPPGLAASILL' A
#
# COMPACT_ATOMS: atom_id res chain seq x y z
N MET A 1 20.37 5.93 -31.39
CA MET A 1 20.32 4.99 -30.25
C MET A 1 19.89 5.83 -29.05
N SER A 2 18.66 5.64 -28.57
CA SER A 2 18.14 6.37 -27.40
C SER A 2 18.83 5.84 -26.16
N ALA A 3 19.44 6.72 -25.37
CA ALA A 3 20.00 6.36 -24.08
C ALA A 3 18.82 6.01 -23.16
N VAL A 4 18.77 4.76 -22.70
CA VAL A 4 17.84 4.35 -21.64
C VAL A 4 18.32 5.03 -20.36
N GLU A 5 17.62 6.08 -19.96
CA GLU A 5 17.81 6.70 -18.66
C GLU A 5 17.39 5.67 -17.61
N THR A 6 18.35 5.20 -16.82
CA THR A 6 18.09 4.18 -15.80
C THR A 6 17.54 4.89 -14.58
N TYR A 7 16.24 4.76 -14.34
CA TYR A 7 15.60 5.25 -13.12
C TYR A 7 16.06 4.39 -11.94
N ILE A 8 16.69 5.01 -10.96
CA ILE A 8 17.01 4.37 -9.68
C ILE A 8 15.93 4.81 -8.70
N GLU A 9 15.11 3.87 -8.30
CA GLU A 9 14.09 4.12 -7.28
C GLU A 9 14.70 4.54 -5.94
N THR A 10 14.01 5.42 -5.24
CA THR A 10 14.35 5.76 -3.86
C THR A 10 13.92 4.64 -2.91
N GLU A 11 14.51 4.58 -1.71
CA GLU A 11 14.05 3.65 -0.68
C GLU A 11 12.58 3.88 -0.32
N THR A 12 12.13 5.13 -0.32
CA THR A 12 10.73 5.50 -0.08
C THR A 12 9.81 4.87 -1.11
N GLU A 13 10.12 5.02 -2.41
CA GLU A 13 9.33 4.43 -3.49
C GLU A 13 9.31 2.90 -3.43
N ARG A 14 10.45 2.29 -3.06
CA ARG A 14 10.52 0.83 -2.86
C ARG A 14 9.59 0.39 -1.73
N VAL A 15 9.59 1.12 -0.61
CA VAL A 15 8.73 0.85 0.55
C VAL A 15 7.26 1.07 0.22
N GLU A 16 6.90 2.16 -0.46
CA GLU A 16 5.53 2.44 -0.89
C GLU A 16 5.00 1.36 -1.84
N ARG A 17 5.80 0.94 -2.82
CA ARG A 17 5.42 -0.16 -3.71
C ARG A 17 5.21 -1.46 -2.94
N TRP A 18 6.12 -1.82 -2.04
CA TRP A 18 5.96 -3.01 -1.20
C TRP A 18 4.71 -2.92 -0.31
N ARG A 19 4.44 -1.76 0.30
CA ARG A 19 3.21 -1.52 1.08
C ARG A 19 1.96 -1.74 0.23
N ASN A 20 1.96 -1.22 -1.01
CA ASN A 20 0.84 -1.36 -1.93
C ASN A 20 0.59 -2.84 -2.29
N GLU A 21 1.64 -3.57 -2.65
CA GLU A 21 1.55 -5.00 -2.97
C GLU A 21 0.98 -5.82 -1.80
N GLU A 22 1.41 -5.54 -0.58
CA GLU A 22 0.89 -6.21 0.62
C GLU A 22 -0.58 -5.90 0.89
N LEU A 23 -1.02 -4.66 0.68
CA LEU A 23 -2.42 -4.26 0.85
C LEU A 23 -3.32 -4.91 -0.20
N LEU A 24 -2.89 -4.96 -1.45
CA LEU A 24 -3.59 -5.68 -2.52
C LEU A 24 -3.69 -7.17 -2.20
N ARG A 25 -2.62 -7.77 -1.67
CA ARG A 25 -2.56 -9.20 -1.32
C ARG A 25 -3.60 -9.58 -0.26
N VAL A 26 -3.88 -8.70 0.69
CA VAL A 26 -4.90 -8.96 1.74
C VAL A 26 -6.32 -8.57 1.29
N GLY A 27 -6.47 -7.83 0.19
CA GLY A 27 -7.77 -7.61 -0.46
C GLY A 27 -8.26 -6.17 -0.48
N PHE A 28 -7.43 -5.18 -0.15
CA PHE A 28 -7.75 -3.79 -0.48
C PHE A 28 -7.88 -3.62 -1.99
N ASP A 29 -8.76 -2.71 -2.41
CA ASP A 29 -8.83 -2.29 -3.80
C ASP A 29 -7.60 -1.42 -4.17
N VAL A 30 -7.39 -1.22 -5.47
CA VAL A 30 -6.21 -0.53 -6.01
C VAL A 30 -6.11 0.91 -5.51
N GLU A 31 -7.24 1.61 -5.40
CA GLU A 31 -7.25 3.02 -4.99
C GLU A 31 -6.92 3.15 -3.50
N SER A 32 -7.63 2.40 -2.64
CA SER A 32 -7.37 2.40 -1.19
C SER A 32 -5.95 1.92 -0.87
N ALA A 33 -5.47 0.87 -1.53
CA ALA A 33 -4.11 0.36 -1.34
C ALA A 33 -3.05 1.40 -1.71
N ALA A 34 -3.25 2.18 -2.78
CA ALA A 34 -2.31 3.21 -3.19
C ALA A 34 -2.27 4.37 -2.18
N LEU A 35 -3.45 4.83 -1.72
CA LEU A 35 -3.56 5.90 -0.73
C LEU A 35 -2.91 5.51 0.60
N ILE A 36 -3.23 4.32 1.12
CA ILE A 36 -2.67 3.85 2.40
C ILE A 36 -1.15 3.57 2.27
N ALA A 37 -0.70 3.06 1.12
CA ALA A 37 0.71 2.82 0.89
C ALA A 37 1.53 4.12 0.92
N ALA A 38 0.99 5.19 0.34
CA ALA A 38 1.63 6.51 0.27
C ALA A 38 1.53 7.33 1.57
N GLU A 39 0.78 6.86 2.59
CA GLU A 39 0.66 7.52 3.88
C GLU A 39 1.54 6.82 4.94
N PRO A 40 2.74 7.35 5.27
CA PRO A 40 3.67 6.70 6.19
C PRO A 40 3.16 6.66 7.64
N SER A 41 2.22 7.52 8.02
CA SER A 41 1.64 7.50 9.38
C SER A 41 0.68 6.34 9.61
N VAL A 42 0.18 5.70 8.55
CA VAL A 42 -0.65 4.51 8.65
C VAL A 42 0.22 3.27 8.89
N ASP A 43 -0.05 2.60 10.01
CA ASP A 43 0.56 1.31 10.36
C ASP A 43 0.04 0.20 9.42
N LEU A 44 0.96 -0.33 8.60
CA LEU A 44 0.67 -1.42 7.67
C LEU A 44 0.22 -2.71 8.37
N HIS A 45 0.83 -3.04 9.52
CA HIS A 45 0.45 -4.24 10.26
C HIS A 45 -0.97 -4.11 10.79
N ARG A 46 -1.36 -2.92 11.25
CA ARG A 46 -2.75 -2.65 11.67
C ARG A 46 -3.72 -2.80 10.49
N ALA A 47 -3.35 -2.31 9.31
CA ALA A 47 -4.19 -2.44 8.11
C ALA A 47 -4.42 -3.92 7.74
N ILE A 48 -3.36 -4.74 7.80
CA ILE A 48 -3.42 -6.19 7.55
C ILE A 48 -4.26 -6.90 8.62
N ASP A 49 -4.02 -6.61 9.91
CA ASP A 49 -4.72 -7.23 11.05
C ASP A 49 -6.24 -6.98 11.02
N LEU A 50 -6.68 -5.81 10.53
CA LEU A 50 -8.11 -5.55 10.32
C LEU A 50 -8.72 -6.59 9.36
N ILE A 51 -8.06 -6.85 8.24
CA ILE A 51 -8.57 -7.78 7.23
C ILE A 51 -8.51 -9.22 7.72
N GLU A 52 -7.41 -9.62 8.38
CA GLU A 52 -7.25 -10.96 8.96
C GLU A 52 -8.32 -11.28 10.02
N ARG A 53 -8.83 -10.26 10.71
CA ARG A 53 -9.96 -10.36 11.66
C ARG A 53 -11.33 -10.36 11.00
N GLY A 54 -11.39 -10.29 9.67
CA GLY A 54 -12.63 -10.29 8.90
C GLY A 54 -13.24 -8.91 8.68
N CYS A 55 -12.52 -7.82 8.91
CA CYS A 55 -12.99 -6.48 8.53
C CYS A 55 -13.07 -6.40 6.99
N PRO A 56 -14.21 -5.94 6.41
CA PRO A 56 -14.28 -5.70 4.98
C PRO A 56 -13.27 -4.63 4.54
N PRO A 57 -12.55 -4.80 3.42
CA PRO A 57 -11.50 -3.87 2.99
C PRO A 57 -11.94 -2.42 2.84
N GLY A 58 -13.13 -2.17 2.28
CA GLY A 58 -13.67 -0.80 2.18
C GLY A 58 -13.97 -0.15 3.54
N LEU A 59 -14.37 -0.94 4.53
CA LEU A 59 -14.56 -0.45 5.90
C LEU A 59 -13.20 -0.19 6.57
N ALA A 60 -12.23 -1.09 6.38
CA ALA A 60 -10.87 -0.90 6.88
C ALA A 60 -10.24 0.38 6.30
N ALA A 61 -10.41 0.65 5.01
CA ALA A 61 -9.94 1.89 4.38
C ALA A 61 -10.57 3.14 5.05
N SER A 62 -11.87 3.10 5.34
CA SER A 62 -12.57 4.19 6.05
C SER A 62 -12.13 4.40 7.51
N ILE A 63 -11.45 3.42 8.12
CA ILE A 63 -10.88 3.53 9.47
C ILE A 63 -9.47 4.14 9.43
N LEU A 64 -8.75 3.96 8.33
CA LEU A 64 -7.32 4.28 8.19
C LEU A 64 -7.06 5.62 7.49
N LEU A 65 -7.95 6.03 6.58
CA LEU A 65 -7.90 7.27 5.80
C LEU A 65 -8.86 8.32 6.39
#